data_AF-A0A1G4FJ63-F1
#
_entry.id   AF-A0A1G4FJ63-F1
#
_cell.length_a   1.000
_cell.length_b   1.000
_cell.length_c   1.000
_cell.angle_alpha   90.00
_cell.angle_beta   90.00
_cell.angle_gamma   90.00
#
_symmetry.space_group_name_H-M   'P 1'
#
loop_
_entity.id
_entity.type
_entity.pdbx_description
1 polymer ?
#
loop_
_entity_poly.entity_id
_entity_poly.type
_entity_poly.pdbx_seq_one_letter_code
_entity_poly.pdbx_strand_id
1 'polypeptide(L)' 'MECLVSELIKDDIDIEGVSEDEIVSALEIVGRDLVYNNFIFGKDVTYKEFLERLNIYVDIIKKCKMAAHQK' A
#
# COMPACT_ATOMS: atom_id res chain seq x y z
N MET A 1 -7.13 -19.75 -11.05
CA MET A 1 -6.18 -19.47 -9.96
C MET A 1 -6.14 -17.97 -9.87
N GLU A 2 -6.87 -17.39 -8.91
CA GLU A 2 -6.76 -15.96 -8.64
C GLU A 2 -5.40 -15.75 -7.99
N CYS A 3 -4.55 -14.93 -8.60
CA CYS A 3 -3.29 -14.51 -8.00
C CYS A 3 -3.64 -13.42 -6.98
N LEU A 4 -3.38 -13.69 -5.69
CA LEU A 4 -3.59 -12.70 -4.65
C LEU A 4 -2.48 -11.66 -4.73
N VAL A 5 -2.86 -10.39 -4.63
CA VAL A 5 -1.93 -9.28 -4.70
C VAL A 5 -1.01 -9.27 -3.49
N SER A 6 -1.51 -9.73 -2.34
CA SER A 6 -0.70 -9.98 -1.14
C SER A 6 0.50 -10.90 -1.41
N GLU A 7 0.38 -11.91 -2.27
CA GLU A 7 1.49 -12.80 -2.59
C GLU A 7 2.64 -12.11 -3.33
N LEU A 8 2.36 -11.01 -4.04
CA LEU A 8 3.35 -10.27 -4.81
C LEU A 8 4.19 -9.31 -3.94
N ILE A 9 3.66 -8.90 -2.80
CA ILE A 9 4.26 -7.82 -1.98
C ILE A 9 4.64 -8.26 -0.55
N LYS A 10 4.21 -9.44 -0.10
CA LYS A 10 4.44 -9.93 1.27
C LYS A 10 5.92 -10.05 1.66
N ASP A 11 6.81 -10.21 0.68
CA ASP A 11 8.24 -10.33 0.93
C ASP A 11 8.90 -8.96 1.11
N ASP A 12 8.27 -7.90 0.60
CA ASP A 12 8.75 -6.52 0.65
C ASP A 12 8.08 -5.69 1.75
N ILE A 13 6.87 -6.06 2.17
CA ILE A 13 6.02 -5.28 3.08
C ILE A 13 5.36 -6.21 4.11
N ASP A 14 5.44 -5.80 5.38
CA ASP A 14 4.69 -6.46 6.45
C ASP A 14 3.19 -6.12 6.30
N ILE A 15 2.44 -7.09 5.78
CA ILE A 15 0.99 -7.02 5.59
C ILE A 15 0.21 -7.85 6.62
N GLU A 16 0.85 -8.32 7.70
CA GLU A 16 0.18 -9.14 8.71
C GLU A 16 -1.01 -8.38 9.34
N GLY A 17 -2.17 -9.02 9.43
CA GLY A 17 -3.39 -8.40 9.98
C GLY A 17 -4.13 -7.44 9.04
N VAL A 18 -3.70 -7.33 7.79
CA VAL A 18 -4.34 -6.53 6.73
C VAL A 18 -5.09 -7.46 5.78
N SER A 19 -6.32 -7.13 5.42
CA SER A 19 -7.10 -7.94 4.47
C SER A 19 -6.68 -7.66 3.02
N GLU A 20 -7.02 -8.58 2.11
CA GLU A 20 -6.75 -8.41 0.69
C GLU A 20 -7.38 -7.12 0.12
N ASP A 21 -8.63 -6.83 0.49
CA ASP A 21 -9.33 -5.60 0.05
C ASP A 21 -8.63 -4.32 0.54
N GLU A 22 -8.06 -4.34 1.74
CA GLU A 22 -7.29 -3.22 2.29
C GLU A 22 -5.97 -3.04 1.56
N ILE A 23 -5.30 -4.14 1.19
CA ILE A 23 -4.08 -4.12 0.36
C ILE A 23 -4.39 -3.54 -1.01
N VAL A 24 -5.46 -4.01 -1.67
CA VAL A 24 -5.90 -3.49 -2.97
C VAL A 24 -6.21 -2.00 -2.87
N SER A 25 -6.92 -1.57 -1.82
CA SER A 25 -7.24 -0.16 -1.60
C SER A 25 -5.98 0.69 -1.42
N ALA A 26 -5.00 0.20 -0.64
CA ALA A 26 -3.72 0.89 -0.44
C ALA A 26 -2.95 1.04 -1.76
N LEU A 27 -2.95 -0.01 -2.59
CA LEU A 27 -2.31 -0.01 -3.90
C LEU A 27 -2.96 0.96 -4.88
N GLU A 28 -4.29 1.05 -4.90
CA GLU A 28 -4.99 2.02 -5.76
C GLU A 28 -4.65 3.47 -5.38
N ILE A 29 -4.54 3.75 -4.08
CA ILE A 29 -4.19 5.09 -3.59
C ILE A 29 -2.74 5.43 -3.95
N VAL A 30 -1.81 4.55 -3.61
CA VAL A 30 -0.37 4.77 -3.87
C VAL A 30 -0.09 4.81 -5.36
N GLY A 31 -0.62 3.86 -6.12
CA GLY A 31 -0.47 3.81 -7.57
C GLY A 31 -0.95 5.09 -8.24
N ARG A 32 -2.11 5.63 -7.83
CA ARG A 32 -2.62 6.91 -8.35
C ARG A 32 -1.70 8.08 -8.02
N ASP A 33 -1.21 8.16 -6.79
CA ASP A 33 -0.27 9.21 -6.38
C ASP A 33 1.03 9.16 -7.20
N LEU A 34 1.56 7.96 -7.45
CA LEU A 34 2.76 7.80 -8.28
C LEU A 34 2.53 8.15 -9.75
N VAL A 35 1.39 7.74 -10.31
CA VAL A 35 0.96 8.14 -11.66
C VAL A 35 0.89 9.66 -11.75
N TYR A 36 0.34 10.34 -10.75
CA TYR A 36 0.31 11.81 -10.74
C TYR A 36 1.72 12.41 -10.62
N ASN A 37 2.56 11.89 -9.73
CA ASN A 37 3.94 12.33 -9.59
C ASN A 37 4.72 12.18 -10.90
N ASN A 38 4.52 11.08 -11.63
CA ASN A 38 5.21 10.84 -12.89
C ASN A 38 4.63 11.65 -14.05
N PHE A 39 3.33 11.49 -14.35
CA PHE A 39 2.73 12.06 -15.55
C PHE A 39 2.37 13.53 -15.43
N ILE A 40 1.95 14.00 -14.25
CA ILE A 40 1.52 15.39 -14.05
C ILE A 40 2.70 16.27 -13.67
N PHE A 41 3.55 15.79 -12.76
CA PHE A 41 4.64 16.57 -12.19
C PHE A 41 6.01 16.27 -12.80
N GLY A 42 6.11 15.29 -13.71
CA GLY A 42 7.36 14.94 -14.40
C GLY A 42 8.44 14.39 -13.47
N LYS A 43 8.07 13.83 -12.32
CA LYS A 43 9.02 13.23 -11.39
C LYS A 43 9.33 11.79 -11.77
N ASP A 44 10.60 11.43 -11.73
CA ASP A 44 10.97 10.02 -11.76
C ASP A 44 10.52 9.38 -10.46
N VAL A 45 9.85 8.22 -10.60
CA VAL A 45 9.35 7.44 -9.48
C VAL A 45 9.94 6.05 -9.57
N THR A 46 10.61 5.63 -8.51
CA THR A 46 11.27 4.33 -8.41
C THR A 46 10.40 3.31 -7.71
N TYR A 47 10.69 2.01 -7.93
CA TYR A 47 10.03 0.93 -7.18
C TYR A 47 10.24 1.05 -5.66
N LYS A 48 11.40 1.57 -5.25
CA LYS A 48 11.69 1.84 -3.84
C LYS A 48 10.72 2.88 -3.24
N GLU A 49 10.49 3.99 -3.93
CA GLU A 49 9.53 5.01 -3.48
C GLU A 49 8.09 4.49 -3.45
N PHE A 50 7.75 3.58 -4.36
CA PHE A 50 6.48 2.86 -4.31
C PHE A 50 6.35 2.03 -3.02
N LEU A 51 7.34 1.20 -2.71
CA LEU A 51 7.33 0.37 -1.49
C LEU A 51 7.29 1.22 -0.22
N GLU A 52 8.07 2.31 -0.16
CA GLU A 52 8.07 3.22 0.99
C GLU A 52 6.67 3.85 1.22
N ARG A 53 6.01 4.30 0.16
CA ARG A 53 4.65 4.86 0.26
C ARG A 53 3.61 3.81 0.60
N LEU A 54 3.70 2.62 0.02
CA LEU A 54 2.79 1.53 0.31
C LEU A 54 2.90 1.07 1.76
N ASN A 55 4.12 0.97 2.29
CA ASN A 55 4.36 0.63 3.68
C ASN A 55 3.73 1.66 4.64
N ILE A 56 3.83 2.96 4.31
CA ILE A 56 3.17 4.02 5.09
C ILE A 56 1.64 3.82 5.13
N TYR A 57 1.02 3.51 4.00
CA TYR A 57 -0.43 3.29 3.94
C TYR A 57 -0.85 2.04 4.72
N VAL A 58 -0.10 0.95 4.59
CA VAL A 58 -0.32 -0.29 5.35
C VAL A 58 -0.21 -0.05 6.87
N ASP A 59 0.80 0.69 7.31
CA ASP A 59 0.98 1.08 8.71
C ASP A 59 -0.18 1.93 9.24
N ILE A 60 -0.71 2.84 8.42
CA ILE A 60 -1.89 3.64 8.78
C ILE A 60 -3.10 2.74 9.00
N ILE A 61 -3.35 1.78 8.10
CA ILE A 61 -4.46 0.82 8.22
C ILE A 61 -4.34 0.03 9.53
N LYS A 62 -3.15 -0.51 9.80
CA LYS A 62 -2.85 -1.23 11.06
C LYS A 62 -3.16 -0.39 12.29
N LYS A 63 -2.68 0.86 12.33
CA LYS A 63 -2.91 1.78 13.45
C LYS A 63 -4.39 2.13 13.63
N CYS A 64 -5.11 2.37 12.54
CA CYS A 64 -6.55 2.65 12.58
C CYS A 64 -7.34 1.47 13.15
N LYS A 65 -6.99 0.23 12.80
CA LYS A 65 -7.58 -0.98 13.38
C LYS A 65 -7.32 -1.09 14.87
N MET A 66 -6.08 -0.88 15.32
CA MET A 66 -5.75 -0.91 16.75
C MET A 66 -6.55 0.12 17.55
N ALA A 67 -6.73 1.33 17.01
CA ALA A 67 -7.52 2.38 17.65
C ALA A 67 -9.03 2.05 17.70
N ALA A 68 -9.56 1.33 16.70
CA ALA A 68 -10.96 0.91 16.67
C ALA A 68 -11.28 -0.19 17.69
N HIS A 69 -10.31 -1.04 18.03
CA HIS A 69 -10.47 -2.13 19.01
C HIS A 69 -10.23 -1.72 20.47
N GLN A 70 -9.85 -0.46 20.75
CA GLN A 70 -9.67 0.09 22.10
C GLN A 70 -10.93 0.81 22.64
N LYS A 71 -12.07 0.76 21.94
CA LYS A 71 -13.35 1.34 22.34
C LYS A 71 -14.36 0.30 22.78
#